data_AF-A0A923QYC5-F1
#
_entry.id   AF-A0A923QYC5-F1
#
_cell.length_a   1.000
_cell.length_b   1.000
_cell.length_c   1.000
_cell.angle_alpha   90.00
_cell.angle_beta   90.00
_cell.angle_gamma   90.00
#
_symmetry.space_group_name_H-M   'P 1'
#
loop_
_entity.id
_entity.type
_entity.pdbx_description
1 polymer ?
#
loop_
_entity_poly.entity_id
_entity_poly.type
_entity_poly.pdbx_seq_one_letter_code
_entity_poly.pdbx_strand_id
1 'polypeptide(L)'
;LKHTITAVRKHQQKKELSAKEMITFIKKMAKMVEMEDDFLSRSLNQGFSGGEKKRNEILQMAVLEPRLAVLDETDSGLDIDALKIVANGVNQLKTKDNAFIVITHYQRLLDYIIPDFVHVLYNGQIVKSGDKNLALKLEEKGYDWIKEEVEALTIN
;
A
#
# COMPACT_ATOMS: atom_id res chain seq x y z
N LEU A 1 10.06 12.54 11.43
CA LEU A 1 10.52 11.18 11.05
C LEU A 1 11.44 10.53 12.10
N LYS A 2 12.58 11.12 12.47
CA LYS A 2 13.53 10.54 13.48
C LYS A 2 12.86 10.08 14.77
N HIS A 3 12.10 10.95 15.44
CA HIS A 3 11.41 10.61 16.68
C HIS A 3 10.41 9.46 16.52
N THR A 4 9.68 9.43 15.39
CA THR A 4 8.75 8.36 15.05
C THR A 4 9.45 7.02 14.91
N ILE A 5 10.58 6.97 14.18
CA ILE A 5 11.38 5.74 14.01
C ILE A 5 11.86 5.23 15.37
N THR A 6 12.41 6.10 16.21
CA THR A 6 12.86 5.72 17.55
C THR A 6 11.71 5.15 18.39
N ALA A 7 10.56 5.82 18.42
CA ALA A 7 9.40 5.39 19.19
C ALA A 7 8.86 4.03 18.71
N VAL A 8 8.74 3.84 17.38
CA VAL A 8 8.26 2.57 16.80
C VAL A 8 9.25 1.44 17.06
N ARG A 9 10.55 1.66 16.88
CA ARG A 9 11.56 0.63 17.17
C ARG A 9 11.57 0.24 18.65
N LYS A 10 11.40 1.20 19.56
CA LYS A 10 11.25 0.93 20.99
C LYS A 10 10.02 0.07 21.27
N HIS A 11 8.88 0.39 20.67
CA HIS A 11 7.66 -0.41 20.77
C HIS A 11 7.84 -1.84 20.22
N GLN A 12 8.56 -1.97 19.12
CA GLN A 12 8.92 -3.25 18.51
C GLN A 12 10.09 -3.98 19.21
N GLN A 13 10.57 -3.48 20.35
CA GLN A 13 11.71 -4.03 21.11
C GLN A 13 13.01 -4.15 20.27
N LYS A 14 13.18 -3.28 19.28
CA LYS A 14 14.39 -3.20 18.45
C LYS A 14 15.38 -2.19 19.03
N LYS A 15 16.67 -2.44 18.80
CA LYS A 15 17.75 -1.52 19.16
C LYS A 15 17.51 -0.15 18.53
N GLU A 16 17.68 0.90 19.34
CA GLU A 16 17.70 2.28 18.85
C GLU A 16 18.89 2.49 17.91
N LEU A 17 18.65 3.25 16.83
CA LEU A 17 19.67 3.57 15.85
C LEU A 17 20.36 4.88 16.23
N SER A 18 21.68 4.91 16.19
CA SER A 18 22.44 6.16 16.18
C SER A 18 22.07 7.01 14.96
N ALA A 19 22.42 8.30 14.96
CA ALA A 19 22.13 9.20 13.84
C ALA A 19 22.70 8.66 12.51
N LYS A 20 23.92 8.10 12.52
CA LYS A 20 24.56 7.53 11.34
C LYS A 20 23.84 6.25 10.87
N GLU A 21 23.55 5.33 11.78
CA GLU A 21 22.80 4.10 11.45
C GLU A 21 21.41 4.42 10.90
N MET A 22 20.74 5.44 11.43
CA MET A 22 19.42 5.87 10.96
C MET A 22 19.47 6.43 9.53
N ILE A 23 20.47 7.26 9.21
CA ILE A 23 20.65 7.77 7.84
C ILE A 23 20.91 6.60 6.88
N THR A 24 21.81 5.68 7.25
CA THR A 24 22.09 4.49 6.43
C THR A 24 20.84 3.62 6.25
N PHE A 25 20.04 3.44 7.30
CA PHE A 25 18.79 2.69 7.24
C PHE A 25 17.77 3.34 6.31
N ILE A 26 17.53 4.65 6.46
CA ILE A 26 16.58 5.38 5.59
C ILE A 26 17.05 5.34 4.13
N LYS A 27 18.35 5.57 3.85
CA LYS A 27 18.89 5.47 2.49
C LYS A 27 18.70 4.09 1.87
N LYS A 28 18.87 3.03 2.67
CA LYS A 28 18.61 1.66 2.22
C LYS A 28 17.13 1.48 1.83
N MET A 29 16.21 1.99 2.64
CA MET A 29 14.77 1.92 2.34
C MET A 29 14.37 2.82 1.15
N ALA A 30 14.99 3.99 0.98
CA ALA A 30 14.73 4.90 -0.14
C ALA A 30 15.09 4.25 -1.49
N LYS A 31 16.21 3.52 -1.55
CA LYS A 31 16.60 2.76 -2.74
C LYS A 31 15.60 1.67 -3.14
N MET A 32 14.91 1.07 -2.16
CA MET A 32 13.89 0.06 -2.40
C MET A 32 12.70 0.60 -3.21
N VAL A 33 12.41 1.89 -3.07
CA VAL A 33 11.30 2.59 -3.72
C VAL A 33 11.80 3.59 -4.76
N GLU A 34 13.01 3.40 -5.30
CA GLU A 34 13.59 4.24 -6.34
C GLU A 34 13.52 5.76 -6.04
N MET A 35 13.76 6.12 -4.78
CA MET A 35 13.89 7.51 -4.36
C MET A 35 15.36 7.90 -4.24
N GLU A 36 15.76 8.97 -4.94
CA GLU A 36 17.10 9.54 -4.88
C GLU A 36 17.45 10.05 -3.47
N ASP A 37 18.74 9.98 -3.12
CA ASP A 37 19.24 10.38 -1.80
C ASP A 37 18.94 11.86 -1.48
N ASP A 38 18.89 12.73 -2.50
CA ASP A 38 18.61 14.16 -2.35
C ASP A 38 17.20 14.43 -1.81
N PHE A 39 16.25 13.51 -2.02
CA PHE A 39 14.89 13.65 -1.49
C PHE A 39 14.86 13.61 0.03
N LEU A 40 15.83 12.95 0.68
CA LEU A 40 15.92 12.88 2.14
C LEU A 40 16.32 14.22 2.77
N SER A 41 16.87 15.15 1.97
CA SER A 41 17.29 16.48 2.43
C SER A 41 16.21 17.56 2.26
N ARG A 42 15.15 17.27 1.49
CA ARG A 42 14.06 18.23 1.19
C ARG A 42 13.02 18.25 2.31
N SER A 43 12.36 19.39 2.47
CA SER A 43 11.16 19.50 3.30
C SER A 43 10.07 18.55 2.79
N LEU A 44 9.36 17.89 3.72
CA LEU A 44 8.31 16.91 3.42
C LEU A 44 7.37 17.40 2.31
N ASN A 45 7.31 16.63 1.21
CA ASN A 45 6.41 16.83 0.07
C ASN A 45 6.57 18.15 -0.71
N GLN A 46 7.60 18.96 -0.43
CA GLN A 46 7.79 20.23 -1.13
C GLN A 46 8.35 19.98 -2.53
N GLY A 47 7.54 20.23 -3.56
CA GLY A 47 7.91 20.06 -4.97
C GLY A 47 8.03 18.61 -5.42
N PHE A 48 7.24 17.71 -4.82
CA PHE A 48 7.13 16.31 -5.25
C PHE A 48 6.00 16.17 -6.27
N SER A 49 6.24 15.39 -7.33
CA SER A 49 5.21 14.88 -8.24
C SER A 49 4.25 13.92 -7.51
N GLY A 50 3.12 13.56 -8.15
CA GLY A 50 2.18 12.57 -7.60
C GLY A 50 2.87 11.23 -7.31
N GLY A 51 3.65 10.72 -8.26
CA GLY A 51 4.45 9.51 -8.09
C GLY A 51 5.46 9.60 -6.96
N GLU A 52 6.16 10.72 -6.81
CA GLU A 52 7.12 10.93 -5.71
C GLU A 52 6.44 10.94 -4.34
N LYS A 53 5.25 11.53 -4.23
CA LYS A 53 4.46 11.48 -2.99
C LYS A 53 4.10 10.05 -2.62
N LYS A 54 3.64 9.24 -3.59
CA LYS A 54 3.30 7.82 -3.36
C LYS A 54 4.53 6.98 -3.02
N ARG A 55 5.67 7.17 -3.70
CA ARG A 55 6.93 6.51 -3.32
C ARG A 55 7.37 6.88 -1.89
N ASN A 56 7.15 8.13 -1.46
CA ASN A 56 7.43 8.56 -0.09
C ASN A 56 6.46 7.94 0.95
N GLU A 57 5.20 7.66 0.60
CA GLU A 57 4.28 6.90 1.45
C GLU A 57 4.80 5.47 1.67
N ILE A 58 5.24 4.80 0.60
CA ILE A 58 5.83 3.45 0.69
C ILE A 58 7.17 3.47 1.43
N LEU A 59 8.00 4.51 1.27
CA LEU A 59 9.22 4.69 2.06
C LEU A 59 8.90 4.75 3.57
N GLN A 60 7.89 5.51 3.95
CA GLN A 60 7.48 5.59 5.36
C GLN A 60 7.02 4.23 5.88
N MET A 61 6.24 3.49 5.10
CA MET A 61 5.85 2.13 5.44
C MET A 61 7.06 1.21 5.61
N ALA A 62 8.05 1.29 4.71
CA ALA A 62 9.28 0.52 4.78
C ALA A 62 10.11 0.82 6.04
N VAL A 63 10.17 2.10 6.41
CA VAL A 63 10.93 2.57 7.57
C VAL A 63 10.25 2.21 8.89
N LEU A 64 8.91 2.18 8.93
CA LEU A 64 8.13 1.92 10.14
C LEU A 64 7.84 0.42 10.37
N GLU A 65 7.92 -0.40 9.32
CA GLU A 65 7.70 -1.85 9.37
C GLU A 65 6.40 -2.21 10.14
N PRO A 66 5.22 -1.69 9.71
CA PRO A 66 3.97 -1.89 10.43
C PRO A 66 3.49 -3.35 10.36
N ARG A 67 2.76 -3.78 11.41
CA ARG A 67 2.07 -5.09 11.42
C ARG A 67 0.82 -5.11 10.54
N LEU A 68 0.19 -3.95 10.35
CA LEU A 68 -0.95 -3.75 9.47
C LEU A 68 -0.76 -2.43 8.73
N ALA A 69 -0.84 -2.46 7.40
CA ALA A 69 -0.86 -1.28 6.55
C ALA A 69 -2.18 -1.21 5.78
N VAL A 70 -2.76 -0.01 5.70
CA VAL A 70 -3.94 0.27 4.87
C VAL A 70 -3.49 1.22 3.76
N LEU A 71 -3.62 0.77 2.53
CA LEU A 71 -3.20 1.49 1.32
C LEU A 71 -4.47 1.91 0.59
N ASP A 72 -4.85 3.16 0.78
CA ASP A 72 -6.09 3.72 0.23
C ASP A 72 -5.81 4.52 -1.04
N GLU A 73 -6.36 4.05 -2.17
CA GLU A 73 -6.24 4.64 -3.51
C GLU A 73 -4.79 5.02 -3.88
N THR A 74 -3.82 4.20 -3.49
CA THR A 74 -2.38 4.46 -3.71
C THR A 74 -1.98 4.42 -5.19
N ASP A 75 -2.85 3.90 -6.04
CA ASP A 75 -2.75 3.82 -7.49
C ASP A 75 -3.32 5.06 -8.23
N SER A 76 -4.02 5.95 -7.53
CA SER A 76 -4.66 7.12 -8.14
C SER A 76 -3.62 8.10 -8.73
N GLY A 77 -3.81 8.45 -10.01
CA GLY A 77 -2.97 9.43 -10.71
C GLY A 77 -1.52 8.98 -10.96
N LEU A 78 -1.22 7.68 -10.82
CA LEU A 78 0.08 7.11 -11.16
C LEU A 78 0.12 6.63 -12.61
N ASP A 79 1.25 6.87 -13.26
CA ASP A 79 1.58 6.17 -14.49
C ASP A 79 1.95 4.70 -14.21
N ILE A 80 2.13 3.92 -15.27
CA ILE A 80 2.39 2.48 -15.18
C ILE A 80 3.71 2.19 -14.43
N ASP A 81 4.71 3.06 -14.59
CA ASP A 81 6.03 2.85 -13.99
C ASP A 81 6.00 3.14 -12.50
N ALA A 82 5.36 4.24 -12.09
CA ALA A 82 5.15 4.57 -10.69
C ALA A 82 4.29 3.51 -9.97
N LEU A 83 3.25 2.98 -10.63
CA LEU A 83 2.43 1.90 -10.11
C LEU A 83 3.27 0.64 -9.82
N LYS A 84 4.16 0.26 -10.75
CA LYS A 84 5.08 -0.88 -10.56
C LYS A 84 6.02 -0.67 -9.38
N ILE A 85 6.59 0.53 -9.22
CA ILE A 85 7.49 0.84 -8.10
C ILE A 85 6.74 0.72 -6.76
N VAL A 86 5.54 1.29 -6.67
CA VAL A 86 4.70 1.21 -5.47
C VAL A 86 4.38 -0.26 -5.15
N ALA A 87 3.90 -1.02 -6.14
CA ALA A 87 3.58 -2.43 -5.96
C ALA A 87 4.79 -3.28 -5.56
N ASN A 88 5.96 -3.05 -6.19
CA ASN A 88 7.20 -3.72 -5.82
C ASN A 88 7.63 -3.41 -4.39
N GLY A 89 7.45 -2.16 -3.95
CA GLY A 89 7.71 -1.77 -2.57
C GLY A 89 6.79 -2.49 -1.58
N VAL A 90 5.49 -2.62 -1.88
CA VAL A 90 4.55 -3.41 -1.07
C VAL A 90 4.96 -4.88 -1.02
N ASN A 91 5.25 -5.49 -2.16
CA ASN A 91 5.64 -6.89 -2.26
C ASN A 91 6.92 -7.21 -1.47
N GLN A 92 7.90 -6.32 -1.48
CA GLN A 92 9.14 -6.47 -0.69
C GLN A 92 8.92 -6.34 0.82
N LEU A 93 7.89 -5.60 1.24
CA LEU A 93 7.53 -5.44 2.64
C LEU A 93 6.56 -6.51 3.14
N LYS A 94 5.98 -7.32 2.24
CA LYS A 94 5.13 -8.45 2.61
C LYS A 94 5.95 -9.51 3.33
N THR A 95 5.50 -9.87 4.53
CA THR A 95 6.06 -10.94 5.34
C THR A 95 4.93 -11.83 5.86
N LYS A 96 5.28 -12.95 6.50
CA LYS A 96 4.29 -13.80 7.18
C LYS A 96 3.70 -13.17 8.45
N ASP A 97 4.31 -12.11 8.97
CA ASP A 97 4.01 -11.52 10.28
C ASP A 97 3.28 -10.16 10.18
N ASN A 98 2.93 -9.72 8.96
CA ASN A 98 2.17 -8.50 8.71
C ASN A 98 1.02 -8.72 7.71
N ALA A 99 0.13 -7.74 7.65
CA ALA A 99 -1.03 -7.72 6.76
C ALA A 99 -1.15 -6.39 6.03
N PHE A 100 -1.73 -6.43 4.83
CA PHE A 100 -2.00 -5.26 4.00
C PHE A 100 -3.46 -5.27 3.60
N ILE A 101 -4.13 -4.13 3.76
CA ILE A 101 -5.46 -3.87 3.20
C ILE A 101 -5.24 -2.87 2.07
N VAL A 102 -5.49 -3.31 0.84
CA VAL A 102 -5.38 -2.45 -0.35
C VAL A 102 -6.79 -2.09 -0.77
N ILE A 103 -7.10 -0.79 -0.71
CA ILE A 103 -8.37 -0.24 -1.18
C ILE A 103 -8.08 0.39 -2.54
N THR A 104 -8.72 -0.13 -3.58
CA THR A 104 -8.54 0.32 -4.96
C THR A 104 -9.83 0.12 -5.73
N HIS A 105 -10.07 1.01 -6.69
CA HIS A 105 -11.11 0.88 -7.71
C HIS A 105 -10.58 0.35 -9.05
N TYR A 106 -9.26 0.18 -9.21
CA TYR A 106 -8.63 -0.32 -10.43
C TYR A 106 -8.00 -1.70 -10.21
N GLN A 107 -8.36 -2.64 -11.08
CA GLN A 107 -7.76 -3.98 -11.05
C GLN A 107 -6.26 -3.98 -11.36
N ARG A 108 -5.75 -2.97 -12.09
CA ARG A 108 -4.35 -2.89 -12.53
C ARG A 108 -3.32 -3.01 -11.39
N LEU A 109 -3.63 -2.50 -10.21
CA LEU A 109 -2.74 -2.66 -9.04
C LEU A 109 -2.65 -4.12 -8.59
N LEU A 110 -3.76 -4.86 -8.69
CA LEU A 110 -3.91 -6.25 -8.29
C LEU A 110 -3.20 -7.23 -9.24
N ASP A 111 -2.84 -6.80 -10.45
CA ASP A 111 -1.93 -7.54 -11.33
C ASP A 111 -0.51 -7.62 -10.75
N TYR A 112 -0.09 -6.60 -10.00
CA TYR A 112 1.25 -6.52 -9.40
C TYR A 112 1.26 -6.96 -7.93
N ILE A 113 0.19 -6.65 -7.18
CA ILE A 113 0.02 -7.06 -5.79
C ILE A 113 -1.05 -8.15 -5.76
N ILE A 114 -0.62 -9.42 -5.78
CA ILE A 114 -1.55 -10.55 -5.80
C ILE A 114 -2.21 -10.68 -4.42
N PRO A 115 -3.53 -10.45 -4.30
CA PRO A 115 -4.21 -10.52 -3.02
C PRO A 115 -4.49 -11.97 -2.63
N ASP A 116 -4.42 -12.25 -1.33
CA ASP A 116 -4.86 -13.53 -0.76
C ASP A 116 -6.39 -13.60 -0.70
N PHE A 117 -7.05 -12.46 -0.43
CA PHE A 117 -8.50 -12.29 -0.38
C PHE A 117 -8.92 -10.99 -1.07
N VAL A 118 -10.07 -11.03 -1.74
CA VAL A 118 -10.73 -9.87 -2.34
C VAL A 118 -12.10 -9.72 -1.69
N HIS A 119 -12.41 -8.50 -1.24
CA HIS A 119 -13.69 -8.15 -0.63
C HIS A 119 -14.35 -7.02 -1.44
N VAL A 120 -15.63 -7.17 -1.75
CA VAL A 120 -16.42 -6.13 -2.44
C VAL A 120 -17.27 -5.42 -1.41
N LEU A 121 -17.04 -4.10 -1.28
CA LEU A 121 -17.80 -3.22 -0.40
C LEU A 121 -18.92 -2.55 -1.19
N TYR A 122 -20.17 -2.69 -0.72
CA TYR A 122 -21.33 -2.02 -1.30
C TYR A 122 -22.27 -1.58 -0.17
N ASN A 123 -22.78 -0.34 -0.23
CA ASN A 123 -23.62 0.27 0.81
C ASN A 123 -23.08 0.10 2.25
N GLY A 124 -21.76 0.24 2.41
CA GLY A 124 -21.09 0.16 3.72
C GLY A 124 -20.90 -1.26 4.26
N GLN A 125 -21.21 -2.30 3.48
CA GLN A 125 -21.08 -3.70 3.91
C GLN A 125 -20.25 -4.51 2.91
N ILE A 126 -19.54 -5.52 3.41
CA ILE A 126 -18.88 -6.50 2.55
C ILE A 126 -19.95 -7.45 2.02
N VAL A 127 -20.29 -7.31 0.75
CA VAL A 127 -21.36 -8.08 0.11
C VAL A 127 -20.86 -9.36 -0.56
N LYS A 128 -19.58 -9.40 -0.92
CA LYS A 128 -18.96 -10.57 -1.53
C LYS A 128 -17.50 -10.68 -1.15
N SER A 129 -17.02 -11.90 -0.99
CA SER A 129 -15.61 -12.21 -0.72
C SER A 129 -15.16 -13.37 -1.60
N GLY A 130 -13.90 -13.37 -2.00
CA GLY A 130 -13.32 -14.42 -2.84
C GLY A 130 -11.80 -14.33 -2.89
N ASP A 131 -11.21 -15.11 -3.77
CA ASP A 131 -9.79 -15.02 -4.10
C ASP A 131 -9.54 -13.96 -5.18
N LYS A 132 -8.31 -13.89 -5.69
CA LYS A 132 -7.93 -12.99 -6.80
C LYS A 132 -8.82 -13.11 -8.05
N ASN A 133 -9.47 -14.24 -8.27
CA ASN A 133 -10.35 -14.43 -9.44
C ASN A 133 -11.62 -13.58 -9.34
N LEU A 134 -12.02 -13.17 -8.13
CA LEU A 134 -13.13 -12.25 -7.94
C LEU A 134 -12.81 -10.88 -8.57
N ALA A 135 -11.59 -10.37 -8.38
CA ALA A 135 -11.15 -9.11 -8.99
C ALA A 135 -11.16 -9.19 -10.53
N LEU A 136 -10.70 -10.30 -11.10
CA LEU A 136 -10.73 -10.50 -12.56
C LEU A 136 -12.15 -10.50 -13.13
N LYS A 137 -13.10 -11.16 -12.44
CA LYS A 137 -14.51 -11.19 -12.85
C LYS A 137 -15.17 -9.81 -12.75
N LEU A 138 -14.80 -9.02 -11.75
CA LEU A 138 -15.29 -7.64 -11.59
C LEU A 138 -14.84 -6.73 -12.73
N GLU A 139 -13.61 -6.88 -13.19
CA GLU A 139 -13.09 -6.12 -14.33
C GLU A 139 -13.81 -6.52 -15.63
N GLU A 140 -14.08 -7.82 -15.83
CA GLU A 140 -14.75 -8.33 -17.04
C GLU A 140 -16.24 -7.95 -17.10
N LYS A 141 -16.97 -8.07 -15.98
CA LYS A 141 -18.43 -7.94 -15.94
C LYS A 141 -18.93 -6.64 -15.32
N GLY A 142 -18.05 -5.83 -14.78
CA GLY A 142 -18.41 -4.71 -13.91
C GLY A 142 -18.99 -5.16 -12.56
N TYR A 143 -19.58 -4.22 -11.84
CA TYR A 143 -20.13 -4.43 -10.49
C TYR A 143 -21.63 -4.78 -10.46
N ASP A 144 -22.33 -4.64 -11.59
CA ASP A 144 -23.80 -4.63 -11.58
C ASP A 144 -24.41 -5.99 -11.18
N TRP A 145 -23.82 -7.10 -11.62
CA TRP A 145 -24.25 -8.44 -11.22
C TRP A 145 -24.18 -8.69 -9.70
N ILE A 146 -23.25 -8.04 -8.99
CA ILE A 146 -23.18 -8.13 -7.53
C ILE A 146 -24.29 -7.30 -6.89
N LYS A 147 -24.59 -6.11 -7.44
CA LYS A 147 -25.68 -5.28 -6.93
C LYS A 147 -27.01 -5.99 -7.08
N GLU A 148 -27.27 -6.59 -8.24
CA GLU A 148 -28.49 -7.38 -8.50
C GLU A 148 -28.63 -8.56 -7.53
N GLU A 149 -27.54 -9.31 -7.27
CA GLU A 149 -27.54 -10.39 -6.28
C GLU A 149 -27.90 -9.89 -4.87
N VAL A 150 -27.33 -8.75 -4.46
CA VAL A 150 -27.55 -8.18 -3.12
C VAL A 150 -28.96 -7.63 -2.98
N GLU A 151 -29.46 -6.91 -3.98
CA GLU A 151 -30.81 -6.36 -3.98
C GLU A 151 -31.86 -7.48 -3.96
N ALA A 152 -31.67 -8.55 -4.74
CA ALA A 152 -32.55 -9.72 -4.71
C ALA A 152 -32.61 -10.43 -3.35
N LEU A 153 -31.49 -10.44 -2.60
CA LEU A 153 -31.44 -10.99 -1.24
C LEU A 153 -32.11 -10.08 -0.20
N THR A 154 -32.22 -8.78 -0.47
CA THR A 154 -32.79 -7.79 0.46
C THR A 154 -34.32 -7.68 0.31
N ILE A 155 -34.87 -8.15 -0.81
CA ILE A 155 -36.31 -8.11 -1.13
C ILE A 155 -37.07 -9.35 -0.59
N ASN A 156 -36.36 -10.40 -0.15
CA ASN A 156 -36.93 -11.59 0.50
C ASN A 156 -36.82 -11.51 2.02
#